data_AF-A0AAE7HAH1-F1
#
_entry.id   AF-A0AAE7HAH1-F1
#
_cell.length_a   1.000
_cell.length_b   1.000
_cell.length_c   1.000
_cell.angle_alpha   90.00
_cell.angle_beta   90.00
_cell.angle_gamma   90.00
#
_symmetry.space_group_name_H-M   'P 1'
#
loop_
_entity.id
_entity.type
_entity.pdbx_description
1 polymer ?
#
loop_
_entity_poly.entity_id
_entity_poly.type
_entity_poly.pdbx_seq_one_letter_code
_entity_poly.pdbx_strand_id
1 'polypeptide(L)' 'MKLDEETNRRLIKAKDRSRRSKTSEAYLRLKDHLERFPDFYNSEITEPGGKKT' A
#
# COMPACT_ATOMS: atom_id res chain seq x y z
N MET A 1 14.36 -7.76 -3.58
CA MET A 1 13.60 -7.18 -2.44
C MET A 1 12.79 -8.31 -1.79
N LYS A 2 12.87 -8.49 -0.46
CA LYS A 2 12.21 -9.59 0.27
C LYS A 2 11.37 -8.99 1.39
N LEU A 3 10.14 -9.49 1.57
CA LEU A 3 9.33 -9.13 2.74
C LEU A 3 10.04 -9.58 4.01
N ASP A 4 9.96 -8.79 5.06
CA ASP A 4 10.37 -9.23 6.39
C ASP A 4 9.52 -10.45 6.81
N GLU A 5 10.05 -11.22 7.76
CA GLU A 5 9.46 -12.50 8.12
C GLU A 5 8.04 -12.35 8.70
N GLU A 6 7.79 -11.27 9.45
CA GLU A 6 6.48 -11.02 10.07
C GLU A 6 5.43 -10.64 9.01
N THR A 7 5.76 -9.72 8.10
CA THR A 7 4.88 -9.38 6.98
C THR A 7 4.59 -10.59 6.09
N ASN A 8 5.61 -11.41 5.84
CA ASN A 8 5.45 -12.65 5.09
C ASN A 8 4.51 -13.64 5.80
N ARG A 9 4.61 -13.78 7.12
CA ARG A 9 3.74 -14.63 7.95
C ARG A 9 2.29 -14.14 7.92
N ARG A 10 2.07 -12.83 8.03
CA ARG A 10 0.74 -12.21 7.92
C ARG A 10 0.13 -12.44 6.53
N LEU A 11 0.92 -12.29 5.47
CA LEU A 11 0.49 -12.56 4.10
C LEU A 11 0.14 -14.03 3.89
N ILE A 12 0.90 -14.97 4.47
CA ILE A 12 0.58 -16.40 4.42
C ILE A 12 -0.74 -16.70 5.15
N LYS A 13 -0.93 -16.21 6.37
CA LYS A 13 -2.23 -16.39 7.08
C LYS A 13 -3.41 -15.81 6.30
N ALA A 14 -3.21 -14.70 5.59
CA ALA A 14 -4.24 -14.11 4.76
C ALA A 14 -4.55 -14.96 3.51
N LYS A 15 -3.52 -15.41 2.79
CA LYS A 15 -3.68 -16.28 1.61
C LYS A 15 -4.44 -17.57 1.97
N ASP A 16 -4.13 -18.17 3.13
CA ASP A 16 -4.71 -19.44 3.56
C ASP A 16 -6.19 -19.27 3.91
N ARG A 17 -6.56 -18.15 4.53
CA ARG A 17 -7.97 -17.78 4.79
C ARG A 17 -8.74 -17.48 3.51
N SER A 18 -8.13 -16.80 2.55
CA SER A 18 -8.80 -16.44 1.29
C SER A 18 -8.77 -17.55 0.24
N ARG A 19 -8.03 -18.64 0.48
CA ARG A 19 -7.72 -19.71 -0.49
C ARG A 19 -7.16 -19.20 -1.81
N ARG A 20 -6.47 -18.05 -1.79
CA ARG A 20 -5.83 -17.46 -2.96
C ARG A 20 -4.36 -17.81 -3.03
N SER A 21 -3.76 -17.60 -4.20
CA SER A 21 -2.31 -17.60 -4.31
C SER A 21 -1.73 -16.44 -3.49
N LYS A 22 -0.50 -16.62 -3.00
CA LYS A 22 0.23 -15.57 -2.26
C LYS A 22 0.35 -14.29 -3.07
N THR A 23 0.60 -14.41 -4.37
CA THR A 23 0.73 -13.28 -5.31
C THR A 23 -0.58 -12.54 -5.47
N SER A 24 -1.69 -13.26 -5.64
CA SER A 24 -3.03 -12.66 -5.77
C SER A 24 -3.44 -11.91 -4.50
N GLU A 25 -3.17 -12.48 -3.34
CA GLU A 25 -3.45 -11.83 -2.05
C GLU A 25 -2.60 -10.55 -1.87
N ALA A 26 -1.32 -10.60 -2.25
CA ALA A 26 -0.46 -9.42 -2.21
C ALA A 26 -0.94 -8.31 -3.14
N TYR A 27 -1.33 -8.66 -4.38
CA TYR A 27 -1.87 -7.72 -5.36
C TYR A 27 -3.15 -7.04 -4.85
N LEU A 28 -4.09 -7.81 -4.31
CA LEU A 28 -5.35 -7.26 -3.78
C LEU A 28 -5.10 -6.29 -2.61
N ARG A 29 -4.18 -6.63 -1.70
CA ARG A 29 -3.81 -5.76 -0.58
C ARG A 29 -3.12 -4.49 -1.04
N LEU A 30 -2.26 -4.58 -2.06
CA LEU A 30 -1.60 -3.41 -2.63
C LEU A 30 -2.63 -2.49 -3.31
N LYS A 31 -3.55 -3.07 -4.10
CA LYS A 31 -4.64 -2.32 -4.74
C LYS A 31 -5.51 -1.61 -3.70
N ASP A 32 -5.99 -2.33 -2.68
CA ASP A 32 -6.80 -1.77 -1.58
C ASP A 32 -6.06 -0.65 -0.84
N HIS A 33 -4.76 -0.83 -0.57
CA HIS A 33 -3.95 0.20 0.07
C HIS A 33 -3.86 1.46 -0.79
N LEU A 34 -3.60 1.32 -2.10
CA LEU A 34 -3.52 2.47 -3.01
C LEU A 34 -4.88 3.15 -3.21
N GLU A 35 -6.00 2.41 -3.21
CA GLU A 35 -7.34 3.01 -3.27
C GLU A 35 -7.68 3.79 -1.98
N ARG A 36 -7.22 3.30 -0.82
CA ARG A 36 -7.43 3.95 0.48
C ARG A 36 -6.48 5.10 0.75
N PHE A 37 -5.27 5.05 0.20
CA PHE A 37 -4.22 6.06 0.33
C PHE A 37 -3.73 6.46 -1.08
N PRO A 38 -4.56 7.15 -1.89
CA PRO A 38 -4.31 7.45 -3.31
C PRO A 38 -3.25 8.53 -3.56
N ASP A 39 -2.09 8.40 -2.92
CA ASP A 39 -1.00 9.37 -2.82
C ASP A 39 -1.23 10.53 -1.81
N PHE A 40 -0.16 10.81 -1.07
CA PHE A 40 -0.01 11.92 -0.12
C PHE A 40 0.26 13.25 -0.84
N TYR A 41 0.65 13.20 -2.12
CA TYR A 41 0.78 14.35 -2.99
C TYR A 41 -0.59 14.71 -3.53
N ASN A 42 -1.44 15.26 -2.66
CA ASN A 42 -2.36 16.27 -3.17
C ASN A 42 -1.50 17.27 -3.93
N SER A 43 -1.83 17.48 -5.19
CA SER A 43 -1.26 18.48 -6.08
C SER A 43 -1.43 19.93 -5.59
N GLU A 44 -1.69 20.13 -4.29
CA GLU A 44 -1.63 21.42 -3.59
C GLU A 44 -0.27 21.70 -2.92
N ILE A 45 0.70 20.78 -2.97
CA ILE A 45 2.11 21.11 -2.68
C ILE A 45 2.85 21.39 -3.99
N THR A 46 2.31 22.32 -4.76
CA THR A 46 3.17 23.25 -5.51
C THR A 46 3.25 24.51 -4.67
N GLU A 47 4.31 24.67 -3.90
CA GLU A 47 4.76 25.98 -3.46
C GLU A 47 5.68 26.53 -4.56
N PRO A 48 5.21 27.30 -5.56
CA PRO A 48 6.07 28.23 -6.26
C PRO A 48 6.11 29.51 -5.40
N GLY A 49 6.92 29.50 -4.35
CA GLY A 49 7.27 30.71 -3.59
C GLY A 49 6.09 31.51 -3.01
N GLY A 50 5.39 30.98 -2.01
CA GLY A 50 4.31 31.69 -1.32
C GLY A 50 4.69 32.20 0.06
N LYS A 51 5.44 33.31 0.19
CA LYS A 51 5.27 34.15 1.39
C LYS A 51 3.88 34.78 1.31
N LYS A 52 2.98 34.43 2.24
CA LYS A 52 1.79 35.24 2.54
C LYS A 52 1.70 35.43 4.06
N THR A 53 1.91 36.70 4.42
CA THR A 53 1.71 37.41 5.70
C THR A 53 2.42 36.86 6.93
#